data_AF-L5KKM4-F1
#
_entry.id   AF-L5KKM4-F1
#
_cell.length_a   1.000
_cell.length_b   1.000
_cell.length_c   1.000
_cell.angle_alpha   90.00
_cell.angle_beta   90.00
_cell.angle_gamma   90.00
#
_symmetry.space_group_name_H-M   'P 1'
#
loop_
_entity.id
_entity.type
_entity.pdbx_description
1 polymer ?
#
loop_
_entity_poly.entity_id
_entity_poly.type
_entity_poly.pdbx_seq_one_letter_code
_entity_poly.pdbx_strand_id
1 'polypeptide(L)'
;MPSGNLWRVLGLCLLSVYKVSISGTKVMLTCPEDSESGTIIWEKDGKPRRTNEDTLLLENFSEMEDNGYYSCYTSASKNNRNLLYLKARVCENCMEVDLMAVAVIIIVDICITLGLLLLVYYWSKNRKAKAKPVTRGVGTGGKPRGQNKERPPPVPNPDYEPIRKGQRDLYSGLNQRGI
;
A
#
# COMPACT_ATOMS: atom_id res chain seq x y z
N MET A 1 54.76 -29.69 3.45
CA MET A 1 53.48 -29.00 3.24
C MET A 1 53.74 -27.50 3.25
N PRO A 2 54.00 -26.87 2.09
CA PRO A 2 54.24 -25.44 2.06
C PRO A 2 52.92 -24.66 2.00
N SER A 3 52.80 -23.78 2.99
CA SER A 3 52.10 -22.49 2.98
C SER A 3 51.88 -21.90 1.58
N GLY A 4 50.62 -21.60 1.25
CA GLY A 4 50.28 -20.74 0.12
C GLY A 4 48.78 -20.66 -0.09
N ASN A 5 48.22 -19.50 0.27
CA ASN A 5 46.94 -18.93 -0.19
C ASN A 5 47.02 -17.46 0.29
N LEU A 6 47.65 -16.50 -0.40
CA LEU A 6 47.41 -16.11 -1.80
C LEU A 6 45.91 -16.07 -2.02
N TRP A 7 45.28 -14.94 -1.69
CA TRP A 7 44.04 -14.36 -2.24
C TRP A 7 43.47 -13.33 -1.26
N ARG A 8 44.13 -12.18 -1.11
CA ARG A 8 43.49 -10.91 -0.70
C ARG A 8 44.29 -9.74 -1.27
N VAL A 9 44.44 -9.71 -2.59
CA VAL A 9 44.54 -8.42 -3.29
C VAL A 9 43.19 -8.25 -3.95
N LEU A 10 42.20 -7.84 -3.16
CA LEU A 10 41.08 -7.09 -3.70
C LEU A 10 41.69 -5.77 -4.15
N GLY A 11 42.20 -5.77 -5.39
CA GLY A 11 42.55 -4.58 -6.11
C GLY A 11 41.30 -3.72 -6.16
N LEU A 12 41.25 -2.76 -5.25
CA LEU A 12 40.42 -1.58 -5.35
C LEU A 12 40.73 -0.96 -6.71
N CYS A 13 39.89 -1.29 -7.69
CA CYS A 13 39.74 -0.47 -8.88
C CYS A 13 39.05 0.82 -8.40
N LEU A 14 39.83 1.71 -7.78
CA LEU A 14 39.45 3.11 -7.54
C LEU A 14 39.46 3.79 -8.90
N LEU A 15 38.51 3.42 -9.75
CA LEU A 15 38.12 4.30 -10.85
C LEU A 15 37.50 5.51 -10.17
N SER A 16 38.15 6.66 -10.31
CA SER A 16 37.65 7.95 -9.90
C SER A 16 36.42 8.29 -10.77
N VAL A 17 35.25 7.83 -10.32
CA VAL A 17 33.97 7.97 -11.04
C VAL A 17 33.17 9.14 -10.48
N TYR A 18 32.63 9.97 -11.37
CA TYR A 18 31.70 11.04 -11.01
C TYR A 18 30.51 10.51 -10.22
N LYS A 19 30.20 11.16 -9.09
CA LYS A 19 28.98 10.91 -8.34
C LYS A 19 27.92 11.95 -8.73
N VAL A 20 26.77 11.46 -9.16
CA VAL A 20 25.62 12.30 -9.56
C VAL A 20 24.49 12.03 -8.58
N SER A 21 23.94 13.09 -7.99
CA SER A 21 22.77 13.01 -7.12
C SER A 21 21.71 13.98 -7.60
N ILE A 22 20.49 13.48 -7.80
CA ILE A 22 19.36 14.23 -8.31
C ILE A 22 18.33 14.29 -7.20
N SER A 23 17.88 15.48 -6.83
CA SER A 23 16.88 15.68 -5.77
C SER A 23 15.88 16.74 -6.22
N GLY A 24 14.67 16.29 -6.56
CA GLY A 24 13.63 17.17 -7.11
C GLY A 24 14.10 17.86 -8.39
N THR A 25 14.21 19.19 -8.36
CA THR A 25 14.69 20.03 -9.48
C THR A 25 16.19 20.36 -9.40
N LYS A 26 16.90 19.85 -8.39
CA LYS A 26 18.31 20.13 -8.16
C LYS A 26 19.17 18.94 -8.58
N VAL A 27 20.27 19.22 -9.28
CA VAL A 27 21.29 18.21 -9.64
C VAL A 27 22.60 18.61 -8.99
N MET A 28 23.18 17.68 -8.24
CA MET A 28 24.48 17.86 -7.59
C MET A 28 25.48 16.86 -8.19
N LEU A 29 26.54 17.40 -8.77
CA LEU A 29 27.67 16.67 -9.33
C LEU A 29 28.85 16.75 -8.35
N THR A 30 29.47 15.62 -8.05
CA THR A 30 30.71 15.57 -7.24
C THR A 30 31.87 15.14 -8.13
N CYS A 31 32.93 15.93 -8.11
CA CYS A 31 34.18 15.60 -8.80
C CYS A 31 34.83 14.40 -8.11
N PRO A 32 35.37 13.42 -8.87
CA PRO A 32 36.02 12.27 -8.27
C PRO A 32 37.47 12.52 -7.86
N GLU A 33 37.98 13.73 -8.10
CA GLU A 33 39.32 14.16 -7.71
C GLU A 33 39.22 14.92 -6.38
N ASP A 34 40.08 14.58 -5.41
CA ASP A 34 40.01 15.12 -4.06
C ASP A 34 40.42 16.61 -4.02
N SER A 35 39.67 17.42 -3.27
CA SER A 35 39.92 18.85 -3.06
C SER A 35 41.23 19.15 -2.35
N GLU A 36 41.87 18.14 -1.75
CA GLU A 36 43.22 18.23 -1.17
C GLU A 36 44.29 18.53 -2.23
N SER A 37 44.01 18.22 -3.50
CA SER A 37 44.94 18.41 -4.63
C SER A 37 44.91 19.83 -5.23
N GLY A 38 44.07 20.73 -4.69
CA GLY A 38 44.00 22.15 -5.07
C GLY A 38 42.60 22.62 -5.47
N THR A 39 42.50 23.86 -5.99
CA THR A 39 41.22 24.43 -6.42
C THR A 39 40.66 23.66 -7.63
N ILE A 40 39.50 23.05 -7.45
CA ILE A 40 38.77 22.34 -8.52
C ILE A 40 38.11 23.36 -9.44
N ILE A 41 38.30 23.19 -10.76
CA ILE A 41 37.71 24.04 -11.79
C ILE A 41 36.68 23.21 -12.54
N TRP A 42 35.47 23.74 -12.66
CA TRP A 42 34.38 23.13 -13.42
C TRP A 42 34.23 23.77 -14.80
N GLU A 43 33.91 22.97 -15.80
CA GLU A 43 33.69 23.40 -17.18
C GLU A 43 32.45 22.70 -17.75
N LYS A 44 31.55 23.47 -18.35
CA LYS A 44 30.36 22.99 -19.06
C LYS A 44 30.47 23.38 -20.53
N ASP A 45 30.47 22.40 -21.42
CA ASP A 45 30.54 22.60 -22.87
C ASP A 45 31.65 23.57 -23.32
N GLY A 46 32.84 23.47 -22.70
CA GLY A 46 33.97 24.35 -23.03
C GLY A 46 34.03 25.67 -22.26
N LYS A 47 32.98 26.01 -21.49
CA LYS A 47 32.89 27.27 -20.74
C LYS A 47 33.22 27.04 -19.26
N PRO A 48 34.22 27.74 -18.70
CA PRO A 48 34.56 27.59 -17.29
C PRO A 48 33.46 28.18 -16.41
N ARG A 49 33.10 27.45 -15.35
CA ARG A 49 32.19 27.89 -14.29
C ARG A 49 32.99 28.14 -13.03
N ARG A 50 32.75 29.30 -12.40
CA ARG A 50 33.46 29.72 -11.18
C ARG A 50 32.83 29.03 -9.97
N THR A 51 33.34 27.87 -9.63
CA THR A 51 33.02 27.16 -8.39
C THR A 51 34.33 26.64 -7.82
N ASN A 52 34.58 26.91 -6.53
CA ASN A 52 35.81 26.47 -5.85
C ASN A 52 35.59 25.20 -5.00
N GLU A 53 34.39 24.64 -5.07
CA GLU A 53 33.96 23.47 -4.32
C GLU A 53 34.09 22.21 -5.18
N ASP A 54 34.30 21.09 -4.49
CA ASP A 54 34.31 19.73 -5.03
C ASP A 54 32.95 19.30 -5.60
N THR A 55 31.90 20.00 -5.18
CA THR A 55 30.53 19.79 -5.63
C THR A 55 30.05 20.96 -6.50
N LEU A 56 29.35 20.62 -7.58
CA LEU A 56 28.66 21.57 -8.44
C LEU A 56 27.16 21.38 -8.30
N LEU A 57 26.50 22.39 -7.72
CA LEU A 57 25.06 22.40 -7.52
C LEU A 57 24.36 23.19 -8.64
N LEU A 58 23.46 22.53 -9.36
CA LEU A 58 22.61 23.11 -10.39
C LEU A 58 21.19 23.19 -9.84
N GLU A 59 20.74 24.40 -9.51
CA GLU A 59 19.36 24.68 -9.12
C GLU A 59 18.48 24.87 -10.35
N ASN A 60 17.21 24.43 -10.27
CA ASN A 60 16.23 24.55 -11.36
C ASN A 60 16.74 24.01 -12.69
N PHE A 61 17.22 22.75 -12.65
CA PHE A 61 17.81 22.11 -13.81
C PHE A 61 16.84 22.05 -15.00
N SER A 62 17.28 22.55 -16.16
CA SER A 62 16.51 22.51 -17.40
C SER A 62 17.06 21.44 -18.35
N GLU A 63 16.21 20.55 -18.87
CA GLU A 63 16.61 19.52 -19.84
C GLU A 63 17.24 20.13 -21.11
N MET A 64 16.80 21.32 -21.52
CA MET A 64 17.30 21.94 -22.75
C MET A 64 18.63 22.68 -22.54
N GLU A 65 18.81 23.29 -21.38
CA GLU A 65 19.95 24.18 -21.15
C GLU A 65 21.08 23.51 -20.38
N ASP A 66 20.77 22.59 -19.46
CA ASP A 66 21.74 22.00 -18.52
C ASP A 66 22.24 20.61 -18.90
N ASN A 67 21.65 19.99 -19.90
CA ASN A 67 22.22 18.79 -20.51
C ASN A 67 23.46 19.14 -21.32
N GLY A 68 24.52 18.34 -21.20
CA GLY A 68 25.77 18.62 -21.89
C GLY A 68 26.96 17.89 -21.29
N TYR A 69 28.15 18.32 -21.71
CA TYR A 69 29.42 17.78 -21.23
C TYR A 69 29.92 18.59 -20.06
N TYR A 70 30.14 17.91 -18.94
CA TYR A 70 30.75 18.43 -17.74
C TYR A 70 32.15 17.85 -17.58
N SER A 71 33.10 18.68 -17.17
CA SER A 71 34.41 18.22 -16.74
C SER A 71 34.84 19.01 -15.51
N CYS A 72 35.45 18.31 -14.56
CA CYS A 72 36.19 18.92 -13.48
C CYS A 72 37.68 18.56 -13.65
N TYR A 73 38.54 19.49 -13.27
CA TYR A 73 39.98 19.25 -13.21
C TYR A 73 40.61 20.13 -12.14
N THR A 74 41.74 19.68 -11.61
CA THR A 74 42.63 20.48 -10.78
C THR A 74 43.67 21.17 -11.67
N SER A 75 44.40 22.14 -11.12
CA SER A 75 45.52 22.76 -11.85
C SER A 75 46.59 21.73 -12.29
N ALA A 76 46.71 20.61 -11.56
CA ALA A 76 47.63 19.52 -11.87
C ALA A 76 47.07 18.55 -12.95
N SER A 77 45.75 18.30 -12.98
CA SER A 77 45.12 17.29 -13.84
C SER A 77 44.54 17.83 -15.15
N LYS A 78 44.85 19.07 -15.55
CA LYS A 78 44.31 19.71 -16.77
C LYS A 78 44.38 18.85 -18.04
N ASN A 79 45.45 18.07 -18.21
CA ASN A 79 45.64 17.20 -19.38
C ASN A 79 44.88 15.87 -19.29
N ASN A 80 44.53 15.41 -18.08
CA ASN A 80 43.86 14.13 -17.80
C ASN A 80 42.46 14.35 -17.23
N ARG A 81 41.73 15.34 -17.74
CA ARG A 81 40.37 15.63 -17.27
C ARG A 81 39.40 14.54 -17.70
N ASN A 82 38.62 14.01 -16.76
CA ASN A 82 37.55 13.07 -17.06
C ASN A 82 36.33 13.83 -17.57
N LEU A 83 35.70 13.39 -18.66
CA LEU A 83 34.47 13.99 -19.18
C LEU A 83 33.25 13.19 -18.72
N LEU A 84 32.24 13.90 -18.20
CA LEU A 84 30.92 13.37 -17.87
C LEU A 84 29.90 13.94 -18.85
N TYR A 85 29.18 13.10 -19.58
CA TYR A 85 28.01 13.53 -20.33
C TYR A 85 26.76 13.38 -19.46
N LEU A 86 26.16 14.50 -19.07
CA LEU A 86 24.96 14.53 -18.23
C LEU A 86 23.72 14.67 -19.12
N LYS A 87 22.86 13.65 -19.07
CA LYS A 87 21.52 13.68 -19.64
C LYS A 87 20.52 13.30 -18.55
N ALA A 88 19.93 14.32 -17.94
CA ALA A 88 18.96 14.14 -16.86
C ALA A 88 17.62 14.80 -17.21
N ARG A 89 16.55 14.28 -16.60
CA ARG A 89 15.23 14.91 -16.58
C ARG A 89 14.83 15.08 -15.13
N VAL A 90 14.57 16.31 -14.73
CA VAL A 90 14.07 16.63 -13.40
C VAL A 90 12.62 17.08 -13.51
N CYS A 91 11.86 16.83 -12.45
CA CYS A 91 10.45 17.18 -12.39
C CYS A 91 10.11 17.71 -11.00
N GLU A 92 9.17 18.65 -10.92
CA GLU A 92 8.61 19.11 -9.65
C GLU A 92 7.66 18.05 -9.09
N ASN A 93 7.78 17.75 -7.79
CA ASN A 93 6.94 16.80 -7.05
C ASN A 93 6.97 15.33 -7.55
N CYS A 94 7.92 14.96 -8.39
CA CYS A 94 8.11 13.56 -8.74
C CYS A 94 8.77 12.82 -7.58
N MET A 95 8.13 11.71 -7.18
CA MET A 95 8.72 10.75 -6.25
C MET A 95 9.37 9.65 -7.07
N GLU A 96 10.63 9.33 -6.77
CA GLU A 96 11.30 8.19 -7.39
C GLU A 96 10.56 6.92 -6.98
N VAL A 97 10.01 6.21 -7.97
CA VAL A 97 9.25 4.99 -7.75
C VAL A 97 10.24 3.85 -7.55
N ASP A 98 10.72 3.70 -6.32
CA ASP A 98 11.51 2.55 -5.92
C ASP A 98 10.60 1.32 -5.76
N LEU A 99 11.04 0.18 -6.31
CA LEU A 99 10.31 -1.09 -6.24
C LEU A 99 10.08 -1.51 -4.79
N MET A 100 11.06 -1.27 -3.91
CA MET A 100 10.93 -1.57 -2.50
C MET A 100 9.91 -0.66 -1.82
N ALA A 101 9.91 0.64 -2.14
CA ALA A 101 8.92 1.57 -1.61
C ALA A 101 7.49 1.17 -2.02
N VAL A 102 7.27 0.81 -3.29
CA VAL A 102 5.95 0.33 -3.76
C VAL A 102 5.54 -0.96 -3.05
N ALA A 103 6.46 -1.92 -2.91
CA ALA A 103 6.18 -3.17 -2.19
C ALA A 103 5.77 -2.92 -0.74
N VAL A 104 6.46 -2.01 -0.04
CA VAL A 104 6.11 -1.61 1.32
C VAL A 104 4.71 -0.99 1.37
N ILE A 105 4.37 -0.09 0.45
CA ILE A 105 3.03 0.53 0.39
C ILE A 105 1.94 -0.55 0.25
N ILE A 106 2.14 -1.52 -0.64
CA ILE A 106 1.18 -2.63 -0.84
C ILE A 106 1.04 -3.48 0.43
N ILE A 107 2.15 -3.84 1.08
CA ILE A 107 2.13 -4.64 2.31
C ILE A 107 1.37 -3.90 3.42
N VAL A 108 1.63 -2.60 3.58
CA VAL A 108 0.95 -1.76 4.58
C VAL A 108 -0.56 -1.73 4.32
N ASP A 109 -0.99 -1.56 3.06
CA ASP A 109 -2.41 -1.55 2.70
C ASP A 109 -3.09 -2.92 2.98
N ILE A 110 -2.43 -4.03 2.66
CA ILE A 110 -2.91 -5.38 3.00
C ILE A 110 -3.04 -5.55 4.52
N CYS A 111 -2.06 -5.10 5.30
CA CYS A 111 -2.12 -5.18 6.76
C CYS A 111 -3.25 -4.33 7.34
N ILE A 112 -3.48 -3.13 6.83
CA ILE A 112 -4.57 -2.25 7.27
C ILE A 112 -5.92 -2.89 6.94
N THR A 113 -6.13 -3.34 5.70
CA THR A 113 -7.38 -3.98 5.27
C THR A 113 -7.67 -5.25 6.06
N LEU A 114 -6.69 -6.14 6.25
CA LEU A 114 -6.83 -7.33 7.10
C LEU A 114 -7.09 -6.97 8.57
N GLY A 115 -6.41 -5.97 9.11
CA GLY A 115 -6.62 -5.48 10.47
C GLY A 115 -8.04 -4.97 10.70
N LEU A 116 -8.57 -4.18 9.76
CA LEU A 116 -9.95 -3.70 9.79
C LEU A 116 -10.96 -4.84 9.68
N LEU A 117 -10.73 -5.81 8.78
CA LEU A 117 -11.59 -6.99 8.65
C LEU A 117 -11.65 -7.81 9.95
N LEU A 118 -10.50 -8.06 10.58
CA LEU A 118 -10.45 -8.76 11.87
C LEU A 118 -11.15 -7.96 12.97
N LEU A 119 -10.92 -6.64 13.05
CA LEU A 119 -11.56 -5.77 14.04
C LEU A 119 -13.09 -5.84 13.92
N VAL A 120 -13.63 -5.66 12.71
CA VAL A 120 -15.07 -5.75 12.43
C VAL A 120 -15.59 -7.15 12.73
N TYR A 121 -14.85 -8.19 12.35
CA TYR A 121 -15.20 -9.58 12.65
C TYR A 121 -15.35 -9.80 14.17
N TYR A 122 -14.35 -9.40 14.96
CA TYR A 122 -14.39 -9.52 16.42
C TYR A 122 -15.50 -8.66 17.03
N TRP A 123 -15.71 -7.44 16.56
CA TRP A 123 -16.81 -6.59 17.03
C TRP A 123 -18.18 -7.21 16.73
N SER A 124 -18.36 -7.78 15.54
CA SER A 124 -19.60 -8.47 15.17
C SER A 124 -19.84 -9.70 16.06
N LYS A 125 -18.80 -10.50 16.34
CA LYS A 125 -18.88 -11.68 17.19
C LYS A 125 -19.16 -11.32 18.65
N ASN A 126 -18.51 -10.28 19.17
CA ASN A 126 -18.72 -9.78 20.52
C ASN A 126 -20.11 -9.15 20.68
N ARG A 127 -20.67 -8.52 19.63
CA ARG A 127 -22.08 -8.10 19.64
C ARG A 127 -23.05 -9.29 19.67
N LYS A 128 -22.76 -10.41 19.00
CA LYS A 128 -23.61 -11.62 19.08
C LYS A 128 -23.68 -12.21 20.49
N ALA A 129 -22.69 -11.96 21.36
CA ALA A 129 -22.73 -12.36 22.77
C ALA A 129 -23.52 -11.36 23.68
N LYS A 130 -23.72 -10.11 23.23
CA LYS A 130 -24.52 -9.10 23.96
C LYS A 130 -25.94 -8.91 23.42
N ALA A 131 -26.24 -9.43 22.23
CA ALA A 131 -27.61 -9.77 21.88
C ALA A 131 -28.04 -10.84 22.88
N LYS A 132 -28.76 -10.44 23.94
CA LYS A 132 -29.43 -11.38 24.84
C LYS A 132 -30.01 -12.48 23.94
N PRO A 133 -29.68 -13.76 24.12
CA PRO A 133 -30.54 -14.78 23.54
C PRO A 133 -31.92 -14.41 24.05
N VAL A 134 -32.86 -14.12 23.15
CA VAL A 134 -34.26 -14.17 23.53
C VAL A 134 -34.38 -15.56 24.10
N THR A 135 -34.50 -15.62 25.42
CA THR A 135 -34.43 -16.83 26.22
C THR A 135 -35.31 -17.85 25.55
N ARG A 136 -34.70 -18.82 24.86
CA ARG A 136 -35.31 -20.13 24.64
C ARG A 136 -35.37 -20.75 26.03
N GLY A 137 -36.32 -20.29 26.82
CA GLY A 137 -36.78 -20.99 27.99
C GLY A 137 -37.21 -22.36 27.51
N VAL A 138 -36.50 -23.36 27.98
CA VAL A 138 -36.99 -24.74 28.08
C VAL A 138 -38.35 -24.65 28.78
N GLY A 139 -39.42 -25.00 28.08
CA GLY A 139 -40.78 -24.87 28.60
C GLY A 139 -41.82 -25.13 27.52
N THR A 140 -42.24 -26.38 27.41
CA THR A 140 -43.60 -26.83 27.05
C THR A 140 -44.49 -25.84 26.27
N GLY A 141 -44.63 -26.11 24.97
CA GLY A 141 -45.82 -25.83 24.15
C GLY A 141 -46.59 -24.52 24.40
N GLY A 142 -46.11 -23.40 23.88
CA GLY A 142 -46.84 -22.15 23.84
C GLY A 142 -46.77 -21.49 22.45
N LYS A 143 -47.83 -21.61 21.66
CA LYS A 143 -48.00 -20.96 20.35
C LYS A 143 -47.82 -19.42 20.50
N PRO A 144 -47.13 -18.71 19.59
CA PRO A 144 -47.02 -17.26 19.68
C PRO A 144 -48.41 -16.66 19.56
N ARG A 145 -48.90 -16.05 20.64
CA ARG A 145 -50.20 -15.41 20.71
C ARG A 145 -50.13 -14.17 19.81
N GLY A 146 -50.77 -14.26 18.64
CA GLY A 146 -50.85 -13.17 17.68
C GLY A 146 -51.38 -11.89 18.31
N GLN A 147 -50.95 -10.76 17.74
CA GLN A 147 -51.36 -9.41 18.16
C GLN A 147 -52.86 -9.34 18.41
N ASN A 148 -53.22 -8.57 19.44
CA ASN A 148 -54.56 -8.37 19.97
C ASN A 148 -55.48 -7.79 18.88
N LYS A 149 -56.06 -8.66 18.03
CA LYS A 149 -57.20 -8.31 17.20
C LYS A 149 -58.41 -8.22 18.11
N GLU A 150 -59.01 -7.04 18.17
CA GLU A 150 -60.34 -6.84 18.75
C GLU A 150 -61.27 -7.96 18.27
N ARG A 151 -61.84 -8.69 19.22
CA ARG A 151 -62.84 -9.70 18.92
C ARG A 151 -64.11 -8.95 18.49
N PRO A 152 -64.68 -9.23 17.31
CA PRO A 152 -66.01 -8.72 16.99
C PRO A 152 -67.03 -9.25 18.02
N PRO A 153 -68.12 -8.51 18.28
CA PRO A 153 -69.11 -8.89 19.28
C PRO A 153 -69.67 -10.30 18.99
N PRO A 154 -70.01 -11.07 20.04
CA PRO A 154 -70.52 -12.43 19.88
C PRO A 154 -71.78 -12.41 19.01
N VAL A 155 -71.78 -13.21 17.94
CA VAL A 155 -72.95 -13.37 17.08
C VAL A 155 -74.07 -13.98 17.94
N PRO A 156 -75.26 -13.35 18.04
CA PRO A 156 -76.35 -13.89 18.82
C PRO A 156 -76.86 -15.18 18.16
N ASN A 157 -76.64 -16.28 18.87
CA ASN A 157 -77.05 -17.65 18.51
C ASN A 157 -76.39 -18.24 17.24
N PRO A 158 -75.38 -19.12 17.37
CA PRO A 158 -74.90 -19.84 16.21
C PRO A 158 -75.94 -20.89 15.80
N ASP A 159 -76.46 -20.80 14.57
CA ASP A 159 -77.35 -21.81 13.95
C ASP A 159 -76.68 -23.19 13.75
N TYR A 160 -75.46 -23.36 14.26
CA TYR A 160 -74.69 -24.60 14.23
C TYR A 160 -73.93 -24.78 15.55
N GLU A 161 -73.91 -26.01 16.08
CA GLU A 161 -73.16 -26.32 17.29
C GLU A 161 -71.63 -26.19 17.07
N PRO A 162 -70.87 -25.70 18.07
CA PRO A 162 -69.41 -25.68 18.00
C PRO A 162 -68.83 -27.09 17.79
N ILE A 163 -68.09 -27.26 16.69
CA ILE A 163 -67.47 -28.53 16.33
C ILE A 163 -66.54 -29.02 17.44
N ARG A 164 -66.82 -30.21 17.99
CA ARG A 164 -65.98 -30.85 19.01
C ARG A 164 -64.67 -31.34 18.39
N LYS A 165 -63.56 -30.72 18.77
CA LYS A 165 -62.23 -31.15 18.31
C LYS A 165 -61.88 -32.53 18.89
N GLY A 166 -61.75 -33.53 18.03
CA GLY A 166 -61.33 -34.89 18.39
C GLY A 166 -62.21 -36.02 17.85
N GLN A 167 -63.36 -35.69 17.27
CA GLN A 167 -64.24 -36.68 16.65
C GLN A 167 -64.11 -36.61 15.12
N ARG A 168 -64.01 -37.76 14.45
CA ARG A 168 -64.02 -37.83 12.97
C ARG A 168 -65.45 -37.54 12.51
N ASP A 169 -65.64 -36.46 11.77
CA ASP A 169 -66.95 -36.15 11.19
C ASP A 169 -67.38 -37.27 10.22
N LEU A 170 -68.65 -37.64 10.24
CA LEU A 170 -69.20 -38.80 9.52
C LEU A 170 -68.93 -38.76 7.99
N TYR A 171 -68.72 -37.57 7.44
CA TYR A 171 -68.44 -37.34 6.01
C TYR A 171 -66.94 -37.20 5.68
N SER A 172 -66.04 -37.31 6.66
CA SER A 172 -64.59 -37.11 6.46
C SER A 172 -63.90 -38.17 5.59
N GLY A 173 -64.59 -39.26 5.24
CA GLY A 173 -64.07 -40.34 4.38
C GLY A 173 -64.50 -40.31 2.91
N LEU A 174 -65.40 -39.40 2.51
CA LEU A 174 -66.02 -39.45 1.16
C LEU A 174 -65.19 -38.83 0.02
N ASN A 175 -64.00 -38.29 0.32
CA ASN A 175 -63.07 -37.74 -0.68
C ASN A 175 -61.87 -38.66 -0.97
N GLN A 176 -62.04 -39.97 -0.88
CA GLN A 176 -61.13 -40.90 -1.57
C GLN A 176 -61.66 -41.17 -2.98
N ARG A 177 -61.47 -40.21 -3.90
CA ARG A 177 -61.44 -40.57 -5.33
C ARG A 177 -60.11 -41.27 -5.57
N GLY A 178 -60.17 -42.59 -5.65
CA GLY A 178 -59.06 -43.42 -6.10
C GLY A 178 -58.88 -43.32 -7.62
N ILE A 179 -57.60 -43.34 -8.01
CA ILE A 179 -57.01 -43.61 -9.34
C ILE A 179 -57.25 -42.53 -10.39
#